data_AF-K2S192-F1
#
_entry.id   AF-K2S192-F1
#
_cell.length_a   1.000
_cell.length_b   1.000
_cell.length_c   1.000
_cell.angle_alpha   90.00
_cell.angle_beta   90.00
_cell.angle_gamma   90.00
#
_symmetry.space_group_name_H-M   'P 1'
#
loop_
_entity.id
_entity.type
_entity.pdbx_description
1 polymer ?
#
loop_
_entity_poly.entity_id
_entity_poly.type
_entity_poly.pdbx_seq_one_letter_code
_entity_poly.pdbx_strand_id
1 'polypeptide(L)'
;MTAAVGLFLQLHLPPPWKPPRQAAPSPLVIYGACSPVGAYAIQLTRRSNIHPLICVAGRSQSFVESLIERSKGDVAFEYRKGNLIEAIIKALPTGVPLLHVFEAISAEGPDADLQRVLAPRGTMALIQPASDKEYLRLRQDVFLVRINV
;
A
#
# COMPACT_ATOMS: atom_id res chain seq x y z
N MET A 1 -8.09 -1.73 -14.11
CA MET A 1 -8.26 -3.14 -13.70
C MET A 1 -7.23 -3.57 -12.66
N THR A 2 -5.92 -3.41 -12.92
CA THR A 2 -4.81 -3.81 -12.04
C THR A 2 -4.99 -3.41 -10.58
N ALA A 3 -5.30 -2.13 -10.30
CA ALA A 3 -5.52 -1.65 -8.94
C ALA A 3 -6.67 -2.40 -8.24
N ALA A 4 -7.80 -2.62 -8.93
CA ALA A 4 -8.94 -3.34 -8.37
C ALA A 4 -8.61 -4.81 -8.07
N VAL A 5 -7.86 -5.49 -8.95
CA VAL A 5 -7.43 -6.87 -8.73
C VAL A 5 -6.51 -6.98 -7.52
N GLY A 6 -5.48 -6.12 -7.44
CA GLY A 6 -4.57 -6.16 -6.29
C GLY A 6 -5.25 -5.81 -4.97
N LEU A 7 -6.08 -4.76 -4.95
CA LEU A 7 -6.77 -4.34 -3.73
C LEU A 7 -7.83 -5.35 -3.26
N PHE A 8 -8.70 -5.81 -4.16
CA PHE A 8 -9.90 -6.55 -3.74
C PHE A 8 -9.76 -8.06 -3.86
N LEU A 9 -8.99 -8.56 -4.82
CA LEU A 9 -8.77 -10.00 -4.99
C LEU A 9 -7.53 -10.48 -4.24
N GLN A 10 -6.42 -9.71 -4.28
CA GLN A 10 -5.18 -10.16 -3.64
C GLN A 10 -5.11 -9.74 -2.16
N LEU A 11 -5.37 -8.46 -1.86
CA LEU A 11 -5.37 -7.95 -0.48
C LEU A 11 -6.70 -8.16 0.25
N HIS A 12 -7.74 -8.69 -0.43
CA HIS A 12 -9.05 -8.96 0.16
C HIS A 12 -9.69 -7.74 0.85
N LEU A 13 -9.35 -6.54 0.39
CA LEU A 13 -9.91 -5.31 0.94
C LEU A 13 -11.39 -5.16 0.56
N PRO A 14 -12.21 -4.48 1.38
CA PRO A 14 -13.61 -4.25 1.05
C PRO A 14 -13.74 -3.51 -0.29
N PRO A 15 -14.61 -3.95 -1.21
CA PRO A 15 -14.85 -3.23 -2.44
C PRO A 15 -15.74 -1.99 -2.21
N PRO A 16 -15.70 -1.00 -3.11
CA PRO A 16 -16.34 0.30 -2.89
C PRO A 16 -17.88 0.24 -2.91
N TRP A 17 -18.48 -0.83 -3.44
CA TRP A 17 -19.93 -1.05 -3.39
C TRP A 17 -20.40 -1.76 -2.11
N LYS A 18 -19.46 -2.18 -1.24
CA LYS A 18 -19.76 -2.76 0.07
C LYS A 18 -18.73 -2.29 1.12
N PRO A 19 -18.62 -0.96 1.36
CA PRO A 19 -17.69 -0.43 2.33
C PRO A 19 -18.08 -0.84 3.77
N PRO A 20 -17.13 -0.93 4.70
CA PRO A 20 -17.42 -1.22 6.10
C PRO A 20 -18.27 -0.10 6.72
N ARG A 21 -19.32 -0.48 7.47
CA ARG A 21 -20.23 0.47 8.14
C ARG A 21 -19.56 1.29 9.24
N GLN A 22 -18.54 0.73 9.89
CA GLN A 22 -17.68 1.40 10.85
C GLN A 22 -16.23 1.22 10.39
N ALA A 23 -15.53 2.34 10.18
CA ALA A 23 -14.13 2.31 9.78
C ALA A 23 -13.26 2.12 11.01
N ALA A 24 -13.02 0.87 11.40
CA ALA A 24 -11.82 0.58 12.16
C ALA A 24 -10.60 1.00 11.30
N PRO A 25 -9.55 1.61 11.89
CA PRO A 25 -8.37 1.96 11.13
C PRO A 25 -7.82 0.75 10.40
N SER A 26 -7.68 0.86 9.08
CA SER A 26 -7.12 -0.16 8.20
C SER A 26 -6.02 0.49 7.37
N PRO A 27 -4.81 0.64 7.94
CA PRO A 27 -3.71 1.27 7.25
C PRO A 27 -3.35 0.50 5.99
N LEU A 28 -3.15 1.23 4.90
CA LEU A 28 -2.70 0.68 3.63
C LEU A 28 -1.55 1.54 3.09
N VAL A 29 -0.41 0.91 2.87
CA VAL A 29 0.69 1.55 2.13
C VAL A 29 0.45 1.38 0.64
N ILE A 30 0.51 2.48 -0.11
CA ILE A 30 0.48 2.49 -1.57
C ILE A 30 1.84 2.97 -2.05
N TYR A 31 2.69 2.06 -2.49
CA TYR A 31 4.00 2.40 -3.07
C TYR A 31 3.84 2.69 -4.56
N GLY A 32 4.39 3.81 -5.03
CA GLY A 32 4.16 4.28 -6.39
C GLY A 32 2.82 4.99 -6.56
N ALA A 33 2.39 5.71 -5.52
CA ALA A 33 1.12 6.44 -5.46
C ALA A 33 0.88 7.41 -6.65
N CYS A 34 1.94 7.96 -7.24
CA CYS A 34 1.84 8.86 -8.39
C CYS A 34 1.73 8.15 -9.75
N SER A 35 1.82 6.82 -9.80
CA SER A 35 1.62 6.07 -11.04
C SER A 35 0.12 6.01 -11.39
N PRO A 36 -0.25 5.74 -12.66
CA PRO A 36 -1.66 5.52 -13.01
C PRO A 36 -2.31 4.45 -12.13
N VAL A 37 -1.60 3.33 -11.87
CA VAL A 37 -2.11 2.24 -11.03
C VAL A 37 -2.27 2.71 -9.58
N GLY A 38 -1.29 3.45 -9.04
CA GLY A 38 -1.34 4.00 -7.68
C GLY A 38 -2.47 5.03 -7.49
N ALA A 39 -2.65 5.92 -8.46
CA ALA A 39 -3.72 6.92 -8.44
C ALA A 39 -5.12 6.30 -8.48
N TYR A 40 -5.31 5.24 -9.28
CA TYR A 40 -6.54 4.47 -9.24
C TYR A 40 -6.71 3.71 -7.93
N ALA A 41 -5.63 3.18 -7.35
CA ALA A 41 -5.68 2.51 -6.06
C ALA A 41 -6.17 3.45 -4.96
N ILE A 42 -5.63 4.67 -4.87
CA ILE A 42 -6.07 5.71 -3.91
C ILE A 42 -7.56 6.00 -4.08
N GLN A 43 -8.02 6.24 -5.30
CA GLN A 43 -9.43 6.56 -5.54
C GLN A 43 -10.37 5.41 -5.16
N LEU A 44 -9.96 4.17 -5.43
CA LEU A 44 -10.73 2.97 -5.09
C LEU A 44 -10.77 2.74 -3.57
N THR A 45 -9.65 2.85 -2.88
CA THR A 45 -9.56 2.61 -1.44
C THR A 45 -10.30 3.67 -0.63
N ARG A 46 -10.27 4.93 -1.09
CA ARG A 46 -11.11 6.01 -0.53
C ARG A 46 -12.59 5.68 -0.61
N ARG A 47 -13.07 5.20 -1.77
CA ARG A 47 -14.47 4.78 -1.94
C ARG A 47 -14.80 3.52 -1.13
N SER A 48 -13.81 2.69 -0.84
CA SER A 48 -13.91 1.56 0.10
C SER A 48 -13.79 1.97 1.57
N ASN A 49 -13.62 3.26 1.87
CA ASN A 49 -13.46 3.81 3.22
C ASN A 49 -12.28 3.20 4.00
N ILE A 50 -11.17 2.95 3.29
CA ILE A 50 -9.92 2.39 3.85
C ILE A 50 -8.99 3.54 4.19
N HIS A 51 -8.69 3.70 5.47
CA HIS A 51 -7.85 4.77 6.00
C HIS A 51 -7.09 4.31 7.25
N PRO A 52 -5.89 4.86 7.54
CA PRO A 52 -5.18 5.86 6.72
C PRO A 52 -4.50 5.25 5.49
N LEU A 53 -4.49 6.01 4.39
CA LEU A 53 -3.65 5.72 3.22
C LEU A 53 -2.27 6.31 3.44
N ILE A 54 -1.23 5.48 3.33
CA ILE A 54 0.16 5.87 3.47
C ILE A 54 0.78 5.82 2.06
N CYS A 55 0.73 6.96 1.37
CA CYS A 55 1.07 7.07 -0.04
C CYS A 55 2.55 7.41 -0.23
N VAL A 56 3.31 6.48 -0.81
CA VAL A 56 4.73 6.71 -1.14
C VAL A 56 4.83 7.15 -2.59
N ALA A 57 5.31 8.38 -2.80
CA ALA A 57 5.36 9.02 -4.10
C ALA A 57 6.78 9.47 -4.48
N GLY A 58 7.02 9.71 -5.76
CA GLY A 58 8.20 10.41 -6.24
C GLY A 58 8.01 11.94 -6.24
N ARG A 59 8.62 12.61 -7.22
CA ARG A 59 8.59 14.08 -7.36
C ARG A 59 7.18 14.69 -7.50
N SER A 60 6.20 13.91 -7.95
CA SER A 60 4.81 14.35 -8.15
C SER A 60 3.94 14.20 -6.90
N GLN A 61 4.48 14.53 -5.72
CA GLN A 61 3.73 14.40 -4.46
C GLN A 61 2.48 15.29 -4.45
N SER A 62 2.53 16.51 -5.01
CA SER A 62 1.39 17.43 -5.09
C SER A 62 0.17 16.83 -5.79
N PHE A 63 0.38 15.99 -6.79
CA PHE A 63 -0.70 15.25 -7.45
C PHE A 63 -1.35 14.26 -6.47
N VAL A 64 -0.54 13.52 -5.70
CA VAL A 64 -1.04 12.57 -4.69
C VAL A 64 -1.80 13.31 -3.58
N GLU A 65 -1.31 14.47 -3.14
CA GLU A 65 -2.01 15.31 -2.15
C GLU A 65 -3.43 15.68 -2.61
N SER A 66 -3.63 15.94 -3.90
CA SER A 66 -4.95 16.23 -4.45
C SER A 66 -5.93 15.03 -4.42
N LEU A 67 -5.40 13.81 -4.24
CA LEU A 67 -6.18 12.58 -4.25
C LEU A 67 -6.50 12.02 -2.87
N ILE A 68 -5.83 12.44 -1.79
CA ILE A 68 -5.96 11.83 -0.46
C ILE A 68 -6.86 12.63 0.50
N GLU A 69 -7.32 12.00 1.58
CA GLU A 69 -8.13 12.63 2.63
C GLU A 69 -7.34 12.79 3.94
N ARG A 70 -6.61 13.92 4.05
CA ARG A 70 -5.82 14.26 5.25
C ARG A 70 -6.64 14.23 6.55
N SER A 71 -7.92 14.59 6.48
CA SER A 71 -8.86 14.55 7.62
C SER A 71 -9.11 13.14 8.17
N LYS A 72 -8.84 12.09 7.39
CA LYS A 72 -8.94 10.68 7.81
C LYS A 72 -7.57 10.07 8.15
N GLY A 73 -6.54 10.90 8.25
CA GLY A 73 -5.18 10.48 8.58
C GLY A 73 -4.36 10.03 7.37
N ASP A 74 -4.86 10.20 6.14
CA ASP A 74 -4.06 9.89 4.95
C ASP A 74 -2.82 10.78 4.89
N VAL A 75 -1.72 10.21 4.43
CA VAL A 75 -0.46 10.92 4.25
C VAL A 75 0.17 10.58 2.92
N ALA A 76 0.85 11.54 2.32
CA ALA A 76 1.80 11.29 1.25
C ALA A 76 3.19 11.79 1.65
N PHE A 77 4.22 11.06 1.23
CA PHE A 77 5.61 11.48 1.39
C PHE A 77 6.49 10.99 0.24
N GLU A 78 7.60 11.70 0.03
CA GLU A 78 8.58 11.38 -1.00
C GLU A 78 9.67 10.43 -0.47
N TYR A 79 9.79 9.25 -1.07
CA TYR A 79 10.74 8.21 -0.60
C TYR A 79 12.22 8.62 -0.66
N ARG A 80 12.56 9.64 -1.46
CA ARG A 80 13.94 10.14 -1.61
C ARG A 80 14.36 11.15 -0.54
N LYS A 81 13.42 11.64 0.27
CA LYS A 81 13.64 12.74 1.23
C LYS A 81 13.70 12.28 2.68
N GLY A 82 13.89 10.98 2.93
CA GLY A 82 13.99 10.45 4.29
C GLY A 82 14.03 8.93 4.35
N ASN A 83 13.86 8.41 5.56
CA ASN A 83 13.80 6.97 5.83
C ASN A 83 12.36 6.46 5.63
N LEU A 84 12.18 5.53 4.70
CA LEU A 84 10.88 4.94 4.36
C LEU A 84 10.22 4.26 5.56
N ILE A 85 10.99 3.49 6.33
CA ILE A 85 10.51 2.73 7.50
C ILE A 85 9.99 3.68 8.55
N GLU A 86 10.77 4.70 8.92
CA GLU A 86 10.38 5.68 9.94
C GLU A 86 9.14 6.47 9.53
N ALA A 87 9.06 6.88 8.26
CA ALA A 87 7.90 7.60 7.74
C ALA A 87 6.62 6.76 7.81
N ILE A 88 6.70 5.47 7.46
CA ILE A 88 5.56 4.55 7.56
C ILE A 88 5.17 4.35 9.02
N ILE A 89 6.11 4.01 9.90
CA ILE A 89 5.84 3.76 11.33
C ILE A 89 5.19 4.98 11.97
N LYS A 90 5.68 6.19 11.67
CA LYS A 90 5.12 7.44 12.20
C LYS A 90 3.69 7.72 11.70
N ALA A 91 3.33 7.24 10.52
CA ALA A 91 2.01 7.41 9.94
C ALA A 91 0.99 6.38 10.45
N LEU A 92 1.44 5.29 11.08
CA LEU A 92 0.55 4.27 11.62
C LEU A 92 -0.17 4.77 12.89
N PRO A 93 -1.48 4.54 13.01
CA PRO A 93 -2.18 4.75 14.27
C PRO A 93 -1.59 3.86 15.38
N THR A 94 -1.50 4.38 16.60
CA THR A 94 -0.93 3.65 17.73
C THR A 94 -1.68 2.32 17.96
N GLY A 95 -0.92 1.22 18.05
CA GLY A 95 -1.46 -0.12 18.29
C GLY A 95 -2.12 -0.78 17.07
N VAL A 96 -2.12 -0.15 15.90
CA VAL A 96 -2.70 -0.73 14.68
C VAL A 96 -1.58 -1.31 13.80
N PRO A 97 -1.57 -2.62 13.55
CA PRO A 97 -0.55 -3.25 12.72
C PRO A 97 -0.74 -2.91 11.24
N LEU A 98 0.37 -2.79 10.50
CA LEU A 98 0.33 -2.70 9.05
C LEU A 98 0.20 -4.09 8.45
N LEU A 99 -0.96 -4.41 7.88
CA LEU A 99 -1.24 -5.72 7.28
C LEU A 99 -1.25 -5.70 5.76
N HIS A 100 -1.33 -4.52 5.13
CA HIS A 100 -1.54 -4.42 3.69
C HIS A 100 -0.57 -3.43 3.05
N VAL A 101 0.13 -3.89 2.03
CA VAL A 101 0.95 -3.07 1.12
C VAL A 101 0.49 -3.33 -0.30
N PHE A 102 0.27 -2.27 -1.07
CA PHE A 102 0.02 -2.33 -2.50
C PHE A 102 1.16 -1.64 -3.25
N GLU A 103 1.96 -2.41 -3.97
CA GLU A 103 3.09 -1.91 -4.75
C GLU A 103 2.66 -1.70 -6.20
N ALA A 104 2.46 -0.43 -6.57
CA ALA A 104 1.90 0.02 -7.85
C ALA A 104 2.95 0.41 -8.90
N ILE A 105 4.24 0.30 -8.56
CA ILE A 105 5.40 0.43 -9.44
C ILE A 105 6.39 -0.62 -9.01
N SER A 106 7.17 -1.16 -9.94
CA SER A 106 8.15 -2.19 -9.60
C SER A 106 9.56 -1.64 -9.69
N ALA A 107 10.34 -1.93 -8.66
CA ALA A 107 11.80 -1.94 -8.72
C ALA A 107 12.28 -3.40 -8.90
N GLU A 108 13.60 -3.62 -8.85
CA GLU A 108 14.19 -4.97 -8.85
C GLU A 108 13.78 -5.75 -7.58
N GLY A 109 12.58 -6.35 -7.63
CA GLY A 109 12.02 -7.15 -6.55
C GLY A 109 11.24 -6.37 -5.48
N PRO A 110 10.68 -7.09 -4.50
CA PRO A 110 9.87 -6.52 -3.44
C PRO A 110 10.73 -5.66 -2.53
N ASP A 111 10.30 -4.42 -2.30
CA ASP A 111 11.05 -3.46 -1.48
C ASP A 111 11.28 -4.02 -0.06
N ALA A 112 12.55 -4.18 0.31
CA ALA A 112 12.94 -4.80 1.58
C ALA A 112 12.50 -3.98 2.80
N ASP A 113 12.39 -2.65 2.66
CA ASP A 113 11.95 -1.78 3.74
C ASP A 113 10.43 -1.88 3.93
N LEU A 114 9.65 -2.04 2.85
CA LEU A 114 8.22 -2.35 2.94
C LEU A 114 7.96 -3.69 3.65
N GLN A 115 8.79 -4.70 3.43
CA GLN A 115 8.68 -5.99 4.13
C GLN A 115 8.97 -5.87 5.62
N ARG A 116 9.91 -5.00 6.01
CA ARG A 116 10.28 -4.81 7.43
C ARG A 116 9.17 -4.16 8.25
N VAL A 117 8.36 -3.29 7.65
CA VAL A 117 7.26 -2.60 8.33
C VAL A 117 5.97 -3.41 8.38
N LEU A 118 5.82 -4.46 7.57
CA LEU A 118 4.66 -5.34 7.61
C LEU A 118 4.63 -6.15 8.92
N ALA A 119 3.48 -6.15 9.58
CA ALA A 119 3.24 -7.02 10.72
C ALA A 119 3.24 -8.51 10.29
N PRO A 120 3.45 -9.46 11.22
CA PRO A 120 3.29 -10.87 10.92
C PRO A 120 1.93 -11.17 10.30
N ARG A 121 1.92 -12.04 9.28
CA ARG A 121 0.78 -12.37 8.42
C ARG A 121 0.28 -11.23 7.53
N GLY A 122 1.03 -10.14 7.44
CA GLY A 122 0.78 -9.08 6.48
C GLY A 122 0.91 -9.56 5.03
N THR A 123 0.23 -8.89 4.12
CA THR A 123 0.20 -9.21 2.69
C THR A 123 0.66 -8.01 1.86
N MET A 124 1.52 -8.28 0.89
CA MET A 124 2.01 -7.31 -0.07
C MET A 124 1.63 -7.76 -1.47
N ALA A 125 0.81 -6.95 -2.14
CA ALA A 125 0.38 -7.19 -3.51
C ALA A 125 1.29 -6.44 -4.49
N LEU A 126 1.89 -7.16 -5.42
CA LEU A 126 2.92 -6.67 -6.34
C LEU A 126 2.41 -6.72 -7.78
N ILE A 127 2.58 -5.63 -8.53
CA ILE A 127 2.20 -5.61 -9.95
C ILE A 127 3.15 -6.42 -10.85
N GLN A 128 4.45 -6.49 -10.54
CA GLN A 128 5.39 -7.34 -11.25
C GLN A 128 5.74 -8.58 -10.42
N PRO A 129 5.99 -9.72 -11.08
CA PRO A 129 6.56 -10.87 -10.42
C PRO A 129 7.97 -10.53 -9.91
N ALA A 130 8.22 -10.82 -8.63
CA ALA A 130 9.58 -10.97 -8.15
C ALA A 130 10.23 -12.19 -8.82
N SER A 131 11.56 -12.21 -8.97
CA SER A 131 12.27 -13.41 -9.38
C SER A 131 12.21 -14.49 -8.28
N ASP A 132 12.34 -15.77 -8.63
CA ASP A 132 12.35 -16.86 -7.63
C ASP A 132 13.43 -16.65 -6.55
N LYS A 133 14.55 -16.02 -6.92
CA LYS A 133 15.64 -15.65 -5.98
C LYS A 133 15.23 -14.55 -5.01
N GLU A 134 14.38 -13.62 -5.44
CA GLU A 134 13.83 -12.57 -4.59
C GLU A 134 12.77 -13.13 -3.63
N TYR A 135 12.01 -14.13 -4.05
CA TYR A 135 11.09 -14.85 -3.15
C TYR A 135 11.83 -15.64 -2.04
N LEU A 136 13.03 -16.13 -2.30
CA LEU A 136 13.85 -16.86 -1.31
C LEU A 136 14.47 -15.97 -0.22
N ARG A 137 14.49 -14.64 -0.41
CA ARG A 137 15.07 -13.68 0.55
C ARG A 137 14.05 -13.09 1.53
N LEU A 138 12.83 -13.61 1.54
CA LEU A 138 11.70 -13.01 2.25
C LEU A 138 11.57 -13.48 3.70
N ARG A 139 10.94 -12.64 4.51
CA ARG A 139 10.41 -13.01 5.82
C ARG A 139 9.34 -14.10 5.64
N GLN A 140 9.49 -15.24 6.31
CA GLN A 140 8.58 -16.40 6.14
C GLN A 140 7.14 -16.16 6.64
N ASP A 141 6.92 -15.09 7.40
CA ASP A 141 5.65 -14.72 8.01
C ASP A 141 4.92 -13.58 7.25
N VAL A 142 5.39 -13.17 6.07
CA VAL A 142 4.72 -12.20 5.20
C VAL A 142 4.33 -12.87 3.89
N PHE A 143 3.13 -12.59 3.40
CA PHE A 143 2.63 -13.12 2.14
C PHE A 143 2.88 -12.13 0.99
N LEU A 144 3.58 -12.58 -0.05
CA LEU A 144 3.64 -11.86 -1.32
C LEU A 144 2.63 -12.44 -2.29
N VAL A 145 1.88 -11.56 -2.93
CA VAL A 145 0.85 -11.99 -3.89
C VAL A 145 1.02 -11.23 -5.20
N ARG A 146 1.13 -11.98 -6.29
CA ARG A 146 1.27 -11.43 -7.64
C ARG A 146 -0.09 -11.04 -8.20
N ILE A 147 -0.15 -9.87 -8.83
CA ILE A 147 -1.31 -9.44 -9.60
C ILE A 147 -1.18 -10.01 -11.02
N ASN A 148 -1.96 -11.05 -11.32
CA ASN A 148 -2.08 -11.60 -12.68
C ASN A 148 -3.23 -10.88 -13.41
N VAL A 149 -2.89 -9.99 -14.33
CA VAL A 149 -3.83 -9.26 -15.21
C VAL A 149 -3.29 -9.17 -16.62
#